data_AF-A0A6D2G2G1-F1
#
_entry.id   AF-A0A6D2G2G1-F1
#
_cell.length_a   1.000
_cell.length_b   1.000
_cell.length_c   1.000
_cell.angle_alpha   90.00
_cell.angle_beta   90.00
_cell.angle_gamma   90.00
#
_symmetry.space_group_name_H-M   'P 1'
#
loop_
_entity.id
_entity.type
_entity.pdbx_description
1 polymer ?
#
loop_
_entity_poly.entity_id
_entity_poly.type
_entity_poly.pdbx_seq_one_letter_code
_entity_poly.pdbx_strand_id
1 'polypeptide(L)'
;MEEKYVDWVISRPYIFLVLLNLLGVVVGVWRYYYGPENEMLTVIVSLVWVFYNLVILGGAVAVSVESKQVRRAHRVEIAMPGAIAREDGHLFSCTVHDFSDGGLGIKINGQAQVLEGQKVNLLLKRGQQEYVFPTQVVRVTGNEVGLQLMPLTTKQHIDFVQCTFARADTWALWQDSFPEDKPLESLLDILKLGFRGYRHLAEFAPPSVKVIFRSLTAFNCLDCIVLFRVARSGKAAIQPSDRVMAQAQQ
;
A
#
# COMPACT_ATOMS: atom_id res chain seq x y z
N MET A 1 16.81 8.92 -10.84
CA MET A 1 15.45 9.31 -11.25
C MET A 1 14.78 8.04 -11.71
N GLU A 2 13.89 7.48 -10.90
CA GLU A 2 13.11 6.30 -11.29
C GLU A 2 12.05 6.77 -12.29
N GLU A 3 12.13 6.27 -13.52
CA GLU A 3 11.21 6.62 -14.59
C GLU A 3 9.83 6.02 -14.27
N LYS A 4 8.91 6.89 -13.83
CA LYS A 4 7.49 6.58 -13.67
C LYS A 4 6.92 6.36 -15.08
N TYR A 5 6.92 5.11 -15.54
CA TYR A 5 6.38 4.76 -16.85
C TYR A 5 4.86 4.84 -16.81
N VAL A 6 4.30 5.87 -17.44
CA VAL A 6 2.85 5.96 -17.65
C VAL A 6 2.49 5.06 -18.81
N ASP A 7 1.64 4.07 -18.57
CA ASP A 7 1.08 3.27 -19.67
C ASP A 7 0.04 4.11 -20.43
N TRP A 8 0.53 4.83 -21.43
CA TRP A 8 -0.26 5.71 -22.30
C TRP A 8 -1.29 4.95 -23.11
N VAL A 9 -1.08 3.66 -23.37
CA VAL A 9 -2.02 2.84 -24.15
C VAL A 9 -3.27 2.59 -23.33
N ILE A 10 -3.12 2.30 -22.04
CA ILE A 10 -4.23 2.06 -21.11
C ILE A 10 -4.95 3.37 -20.74
N SER A 11 -4.22 4.48 -20.65
CA SER A 11 -4.77 5.77 -20.18
C SER A 11 -5.57 6.56 -21.23
N ARG A 12 -5.38 6.27 -22.52
CA ARG A 12 -6.04 6.96 -23.66
C ARG A 12 -7.57 7.07 -23.61
N PRO A 13 -8.35 6.00 -23.38
CA PRO A 13 -9.81 6.10 -23.34
C PRO A 13 -10.29 7.03 -22.22
N TYR A 14 -9.62 7.02 -21.07
CA TYR A 14 -9.96 7.88 -19.94
C TYR A 14 -9.70 9.35 -20.25
N ILE A 15 -8.59 9.68 -20.91
CA ILE A 15 -8.28 11.05 -21.34
C ILE A 15 -9.36 11.57 -22.30
N PHE A 16 -9.79 10.75 -23.26
CA PHE A 16 -10.85 11.13 -24.18
C PHE A 16 -12.17 11.44 -23.45
N LEU A 17 -12.58 10.60 -22.50
CA LEU A 17 -13.78 10.83 -21.69
C LEU A 17 -13.68 12.09 -20.82
N VAL A 18 -12.50 12.38 -20.28
CA VAL A 18 -12.25 13.62 -19.54
C VAL A 18 -12.43 14.83 -20.45
N LEU A 19 -11.83 14.83 -21.64
CA LEU A 19 -11.97 15.94 -22.61
C LEU A 19 -13.44 16.14 -23.02
N LEU A 20 -14.19 15.05 -23.21
CA LEU A 20 -15.62 15.12 -23.53
C LEU A 20 -16.44 15.73 -22.39
N ASN A 21 -16.16 15.34 -21.13
CA ASN A 21 -16.81 15.94 -19.96
C ASN A 21 -16.46 17.43 -19.82
N LEU A 22 -15.20 17.82 -20.07
CA LEU A 22 -14.80 19.23 -20.05
C LEU A 22 -15.52 20.06 -21.13
N LEU A 23 -15.71 19.51 -22.33
CA LEU A 23 -16.55 20.14 -23.35
C LEU A 23 -17.99 20.29 -22.86
N GLY A 24 -18.53 19.27 -22.19
CA GLY A 24 -19.83 19.32 -21.53
C GLY A 24 -19.93 20.44 -20.49
N VAL A 25 -18.89 20.66 -19.67
CA VAL A 25 -18.84 21.79 -18.72
C VAL A 25 -18.90 23.12 -19.46
N VAL A 26 -18.10 23.31 -20.51
CA VAL A 26 -18.09 24.56 -21.29
C VAL A 26 -19.46 24.84 -21.89
N VAL A 27 -20.09 23.84 -22.50
CA VAL A 27 -21.45 23.96 -23.06
C VAL A 27 -22.48 24.20 -21.97
N GLY A 28 -22.37 23.53 -20.83
CA GLY A 28 -23.27 23.70 -19.68
C GLY A 28 -23.19 25.09 -19.06
N VAL A 29 -21.97 25.64 -18.90
CA VAL A 29 -21.77 27.01 -18.41
C VAL A 29 -22.32 28.03 -19.41
N TRP A 30 -22.06 27.85 -20.70
CA TRP A 30 -22.64 28.70 -21.74
C TRP A 30 -24.17 28.63 -21.72
N ARG A 31 -24.75 27.43 -21.62
CA ARG A 31 -26.19 27.22 -21.53
C ARG A 31 -26.80 27.80 -20.25
N TYR A 32 -26.07 27.82 -19.14
CA TYR A 32 -26.52 28.43 -17.89
C TYR A 32 -26.73 29.94 -18.03
N TYR A 33 -25.84 30.64 -18.74
CA TYR A 33 -25.93 32.10 -18.91
C TYR A 33 -26.86 32.54 -20.06
N TYR A 34 -26.92 31.78 -21.16
CA TYR A 34 -27.64 32.15 -22.38
C TYR A 34 -28.91 31.31 -22.63
N GLY A 35 -29.23 30.37 -21.74
CA GLY A 35 -30.36 29.46 -21.88
C GLY A 35 -31.66 30.00 -21.29
N PRO A 36 -32.78 29.33 -21.57
CA PRO A 36 -34.08 29.60 -20.96
C PRO A 36 -34.06 29.40 -19.43
N GLU A 37 -34.67 30.31 -18.66
CA GLU A 37 -34.69 30.24 -17.18
C GLU A 37 -35.37 28.97 -16.64
N ASN A 38 -36.37 28.45 -17.37
CA ASN A 38 -37.08 27.21 -17.02
C ASN A 38 -36.21 25.95 -17.09
N GLU A 39 -35.06 26.00 -17.76
CA GLU A 39 -34.12 24.87 -17.90
C GLU A 39 -32.93 24.96 -16.93
N MET A 40 -32.82 26.04 -16.15
CA MET A 40 -31.63 26.34 -15.33
C MET A 40 -31.32 25.26 -14.29
N LEU A 41 -32.35 24.71 -13.63
CA LEU A 41 -32.18 23.60 -12.67
C LEU A 41 -31.63 22.33 -13.35
N THR A 42 -32.11 22.02 -14.56
CA THR A 42 -31.62 20.87 -15.34
C THR A 42 -30.16 21.06 -15.73
N VAL A 43 -29.76 22.28 -16.09
CA VAL A 43 -28.36 22.61 -16.39
C VAL A 43 -27.48 22.42 -15.15
N ILE A 44 -27.92 22.90 -13.97
CA ILE A 44 -27.18 22.72 -12.71
C ILE A 44 -27.01 21.23 -12.37
N VAL A 45 -28.09 20.44 -12.41
CA VAL A 45 -28.03 19.00 -12.13
C VAL A 45 -27.08 18.29 -13.12
N SER A 46 -27.12 18.67 -14.40
CA SER A 46 -26.22 18.13 -15.42
C SER A 46 -24.76 18.51 -15.15
N LEU A 47 -24.48 19.74 -14.72
CA LEU A 47 -23.13 20.18 -14.35
C LEU A 47 -22.60 19.42 -13.13
N VAL A 48 -23.45 19.18 -12.11
CA VAL A 48 -23.10 18.35 -10.95
C VAL A 48 -22.78 16.92 -11.38
N TRP A 49 -23.56 16.36 -12.31
CA TRP A 49 -23.31 15.03 -12.86
C TRP A 49 -21.99 14.93 -13.61
N VAL A 50 -21.69 15.91 -14.46
CA VAL A 50 -20.40 16.01 -15.17
C VAL A 50 -19.24 16.16 -14.19
N PHE A 51 -19.42 16.95 -13.12
CA PHE A 51 -18.41 17.07 -12.07
C PHE A 51 -18.15 15.73 -11.36
N TYR A 52 -19.20 14.98 -11.01
CA TYR A 52 -19.08 13.64 -10.46
C TYR A 52 -18.29 12.69 -11.38
N ASN A 53 -18.60 12.70 -12.69
CA ASN A 53 -17.87 11.92 -13.69
C ASN A 53 -16.38 12.32 -13.73
N LEU A 54 -16.07 13.61 -13.65
CA LEU A 54 -14.70 14.09 -13.60
C LEU A 54 -13.98 13.59 -12.34
N VAL A 55 -14.62 13.56 -11.17
CA VAL A 55 -13.98 13.02 -9.96
C VAL A 55 -13.59 11.55 -10.14
N ILE A 56 -14.49 10.72 -10.67
CA ILE A 56 -14.25 9.29 -10.89
C ILE A 56 -13.18 9.05 -11.95
N LEU A 57 -13.26 9.75 -13.08
CA LEU A 57 -12.26 9.66 -14.15
C LEU A 57 -10.87 10.10 -13.67
N GLY A 58 -10.80 11.13 -12.83
CA GLY A 58 -9.55 11.55 -12.19
C GLY A 58 -8.96 10.43 -11.31
N GLY A 59 -9.80 9.71 -10.56
CA GLY A 59 -9.37 8.58 -9.74
C GLY A 59 -8.82 7.42 -10.59
N ALA A 60 -9.53 7.07 -11.67
CA ALA A 60 -9.09 6.03 -12.61
C ALA A 60 -7.74 6.37 -13.25
N VAL A 61 -7.54 7.63 -13.63
CA VAL A 61 -6.25 8.13 -14.14
C VAL A 61 -5.18 8.11 -13.07
N ALA A 62 -5.49 8.40 -11.80
CA ALA A 62 -4.51 8.34 -10.72
C ALA A 62 -3.94 6.92 -10.53
N VAL A 63 -4.79 5.90 -10.66
CA VAL A 63 -4.43 4.48 -10.53
C VAL A 63 -3.66 3.98 -11.76
N SER A 64 -3.94 4.50 -12.96
CA SER A 64 -3.22 4.06 -14.18
C SER A 64 -1.74 4.47 -14.21
N VAL A 65 -1.29 5.30 -13.26
CA VAL A 65 0.10 5.74 -13.09
C VAL A 65 0.83 4.90 -12.01
N GLU A 66 0.35 3.68 -11.75
CA GLU A 66 0.92 2.77 -10.75
C GLU A 66 2.44 2.60 -10.97
N SER A 67 3.20 2.83 -9.90
CA SER A 67 4.65 2.65 -9.93
C SER A 67 4.96 1.18 -10.22
N LYS A 68 5.75 0.93 -11.26
CA LYS A 68 6.28 -0.40 -11.58
C LYS A 68 6.74 -1.09 -10.29
N GLN A 69 6.00 -2.11 -9.85
CA GLN A 69 6.32 -2.84 -8.63
C GLN A 69 7.67 -3.56 -8.81
N VAL A 70 8.74 -3.05 -8.18
CA VAL A 70 10.12 -3.51 -8.41
C VAL A 70 10.45 -4.82 -7.65
N ARG A 71 9.62 -5.24 -6.68
CA ARG A 71 9.91 -6.43 -5.87
C ARG A 71 9.32 -7.70 -6.50
N ARG A 72 10.21 -8.60 -6.94
CA ARG A 72 9.89 -9.93 -7.51
C ARG A 72 9.24 -10.91 -6.51
N ALA A 73 9.36 -10.67 -5.20
CA ALA A 73 8.68 -11.45 -4.17
C ALA A 73 8.30 -10.53 -3.00
N HIS A 74 7.03 -10.51 -2.65
CA HIS A 74 6.53 -9.80 -1.48
C HIS A 74 6.93 -10.59 -0.22
N ARG A 75 7.65 -9.96 0.71
CA ARG A 75 7.92 -10.54 2.04
C ARG A 75 6.70 -10.26 2.92
N VAL A 76 6.17 -11.29 3.55
CA VAL A 76 5.04 -11.19 4.48
C VAL A 76 5.60 -11.15 5.90
N GLU A 77 5.30 -10.08 6.63
CA GLU A 77 5.63 -9.97 8.05
C GLU A 77 4.70 -10.86 8.87
N ILE A 78 5.26 -11.71 9.72
CA ILE A 78 4.52 -12.64 10.59
C ILE A 78 5.32 -12.88 11.86
N ALA A 79 4.69 -13.14 12.99
CA ALA A 79 5.37 -13.69 14.16
C ALA A 79 4.98 -15.16 14.32
N MET A 80 5.89 -16.08 13.96
CA MET A 80 5.66 -17.52 14.16
C MET A 80 6.81 -18.22 14.90
N PRO A 81 6.51 -19.09 15.88
CA PRO A 81 7.55 -19.84 16.56
C PRO A 81 8.14 -20.88 15.60
N GLY A 82 9.45 -21.04 15.69
CA GLY A 82 10.21 -22.07 14.99
C GLY A 82 11.43 -22.47 15.81
N ALA A 83 12.24 -23.34 15.23
CA ALA A 83 13.56 -23.63 15.76
C ALA A 83 14.55 -23.83 14.63
N ILE A 84 15.82 -23.57 14.88
CA ILE A 84 16.90 -23.95 13.98
C ILE A 84 17.69 -25.09 14.60
N ALA A 85 17.93 -26.14 13.81
CA ALA A 85 18.85 -27.22 14.15
C ALA A 85 20.15 -27.04 13.35
N ARG A 86 21.26 -26.95 14.08
CA ARG A 86 22.60 -26.98 13.49
C ARG A 86 22.99 -28.43 13.14
N GLU A 87 23.95 -28.57 12.23
CA GLU A 87 24.50 -29.89 11.86
C GLU A 87 25.18 -30.61 13.05
N ASP A 88 25.58 -29.86 14.08
CA ASP A 88 26.12 -30.41 15.34
C ASP A 88 25.05 -30.94 16.32
N GLY A 89 23.77 -30.90 15.93
CA GLY A 89 22.65 -31.39 16.73
C GLY A 89 22.09 -30.39 17.73
N HIS A 90 22.65 -29.18 17.86
CA HIS A 90 22.09 -28.15 18.74
C HIS A 90 20.84 -27.53 18.14
N LEU A 91 19.81 -27.38 18.98
CA LEU A 91 18.54 -26.78 18.62
C LEU A 91 18.37 -25.43 19.32
N PHE A 92 18.04 -24.39 18.57
CA PHE A 92 17.80 -23.04 19.11
C PHE A 92 16.37 -22.62 18.78
N SER A 93 15.65 -22.17 19.79
CA SER A 93 14.33 -21.56 19.59
C SER A 93 14.48 -20.24 18.83
N CYS A 94 13.63 -20.02 17.84
CA CYS A 94 13.59 -18.76 17.12
C CYS A 94 12.14 -18.35 16.82
N THR A 95 11.96 -17.08 16.52
CA THR A 95 10.71 -16.53 16.00
C THR A 95 10.95 -16.05 14.58
N VAL A 96 10.24 -16.61 13.61
CA VAL A 96 10.22 -16.09 12.23
C VAL A 96 9.46 -14.76 12.26
N HIS A 97 10.04 -13.71 11.70
CA HIS A 97 9.46 -12.35 11.63
C HIS A 97 9.05 -11.96 10.21
N ASP A 98 9.69 -12.52 9.19
CA ASP A 98 9.29 -12.36 7.79
C ASP A 98 9.57 -13.63 6.98
N PHE A 99 8.79 -13.84 5.92
CA PHE A 99 9.08 -14.91 4.96
C PHE A 99 8.74 -14.52 3.53
N SER A 100 9.37 -15.22 2.60
CA SER A 100 9.12 -15.16 1.16
C SER A 100 9.23 -16.56 0.58
N ASP A 101 8.96 -16.70 -0.71
CA ASP A 101 9.12 -17.96 -1.44
C ASP A 101 10.58 -18.49 -1.40
N GLY A 102 11.57 -17.61 -1.26
CA GLY A 102 13.00 -17.97 -1.33
C GLY A 102 13.76 -17.95 0.01
N GLY A 103 13.15 -17.50 1.10
CA GLY A 103 13.87 -17.31 2.35
C GLY A 103 13.06 -16.66 3.46
N LEU A 104 13.61 -16.69 4.67
CA LEU A 104 12.96 -16.28 5.90
C LEU A 104 13.87 -15.39 6.75
N GLY A 105 13.29 -14.39 7.39
CA GLY A 105 13.89 -13.66 8.50
C GLY A 105 13.50 -14.31 9.82
N ILE A 106 14.48 -14.68 10.64
CA ILE A 106 14.25 -15.21 11.99
C ILE A 106 14.95 -14.37 13.05
N LYS A 107 14.44 -14.41 14.26
CA LYS A 107 15.07 -13.86 15.47
C LYS A 107 15.32 -14.99 16.44
N ILE A 108 16.57 -15.23 16.82
CA ILE A 108 16.92 -16.32 17.72
C ILE A 108 16.71 -15.88 19.17
N ASN A 109 16.03 -16.73 19.94
CA ASN A 109 15.76 -16.55 21.35
C ASN A 109 16.95 -17.11 22.15
N GLY A 110 17.82 -16.23 22.66
CA GLY A 110 19.00 -16.59 23.46
C GLY A 110 20.34 -16.25 22.79
N GLN A 111 21.42 -16.80 23.34
CA GLN A 111 22.79 -16.64 22.83
C GLN A 111 23.16 -17.80 21.89
N ALA A 112 22.62 -17.78 20.68
CA ALA A 112 23.01 -18.73 19.64
C ALA A 112 24.10 -18.11 18.75
N GLN A 113 25.21 -18.82 18.56
CA GLN A 113 26.22 -18.44 17.56
C GLN A 113 25.94 -19.22 16.28
N VAL A 114 25.30 -18.58 15.31
CA VAL A 114 25.24 -19.06 13.92
C VAL A 114 26.13 -18.16 13.07
N LEU A 115 26.82 -18.76 12.12
CA LEU A 115 27.74 -18.07 11.22
C LEU A 115 27.10 -17.91 9.84
N GLU A 116 27.44 -16.84 9.14
CA GLU A 116 27.06 -16.69 7.74
C GLU A 116 27.63 -17.83 6.88
N GLY A 117 26.85 -18.30 5.92
CA GLY A 117 27.14 -19.45 5.07
C GLY A 117 26.85 -20.81 5.73
N GLN A 118 26.57 -20.86 7.03
CA GLN A 118 26.30 -22.12 7.73
C GLN A 118 24.99 -22.75 7.27
N LYS A 119 25.01 -24.07 7.02
CA LYS A 119 23.81 -24.84 6.75
C LYS A 119 23.10 -25.16 8.05
N VAL A 120 21.80 -24.86 8.10
CA VAL A 120 20.94 -25.13 9.24
C VAL A 120 19.60 -25.65 8.75
N ASN A 121 18.98 -26.50 9.55
CA ASN A 121 17.63 -26.97 9.29
C ASN A 121 16.65 -26.08 10.05
N LEU A 122 15.69 -25.48 9.35
CA LEU A 122 14.59 -24.75 9.95
C LEU A 122 13.46 -25.72 10.28
N LEU A 123 13.03 -25.75 11.53
CA LEU A 123 11.91 -26.53 12.02
C LEU A 123 10.71 -25.61 12.21
N LEU A 124 9.63 -25.89 11.50
CA LEU A 124 8.35 -25.22 11.68
C LEU A 124 7.29 -26.22 12.13
N LYS A 125 6.31 -25.73 12.88
CA LYS A 125 5.19 -26.53 13.37
C LYS A 125 3.91 -26.21 12.63
N ARG A 126 3.15 -27.25 12.32
CA ARG A 126 1.76 -27.16 11.88
C ARG A 126 0.90 -28.09 12.74
N GLY A 127 0.12 -27.50 13.64
CA GLY A 127 -0.59 -28.27 14.66
C GLY A 127 0.40 -29.05 15.53
N GLN A 128 0.28 -30.37 15.56
CA GLN A 128 1.16 -31.26 16.32
C GLN A 128 2.33 -31.84 15.51
N GLN A 129 2.43 -31.50 14.22
CA GLN A 129 3.47 -32.04 13.34
C GLN A 129 4.61 -31.04 13.15
N GLU A 130 5.84 -31.55 13.18
CA GLU A 130 7.06 -30.80 12.91
C GLU A 130 7.57 -31.09 11.49
N TYR A 131 7.93 -30.04 10.77
CA TYR A 131 8.44 -30.08 9.42
C TYR A 131 9.82 -29.46 9.37
N VAL A 132 10.71 -30.04 8.55
CA VAL A 132 12.11 -29.66 8.47
C VAL A 132 12.44 -29.13 7.07
N PHE A 133 13.00 -27.94 7.01
CA PHE A 133 13.37 -27.25 5.78
C PHE A 133 14.88 -26.97 5.77
N PRO A 134 15.63 -27.51 4.81
CA PRO A 134 17.04 -27.22 4.68
C PRO A 134 17.26 -25.75 4.29
N THR A 135 18.07 -25.04 5.05
CA THR A 135 18.35 -23.62 4.84
C THR A 135 19.84 -23.31 4.96
N GLN A 136 20.24 -22.16 4.44
CA GLN A 136 21.56 -21.60 4.63
C GLN A 136 21.44 -20.21 5.26
N VAL A 137 22.29 -19.92 6.24
CA VAL A 137 22.39 -18.60 6.84
C VAL A 137 23.04 -17.66 5.83
N VAL A 138 22.34 -16.59 5.43
CA VAL A 138 22.84 -15.60 4.46
C VAL A 138 23.21 -14.26 5.09
N ARG A 139 22.69 -13.97 6.29
CA ARG A 139 22.98 -12.75 7.01
C ARG A 139 22.82 -12.98 8.50
N VAL A 140 23.73 -12.45 9.31
CA VAL A 140 23.58 -12.39 10.77
C VAL A 140 23.73 -10.94 11.24
N THR A 141 22.77 -10.46 12.03
CA THR A 141 22.80 -9.11 12.60
C THR A 141 22.28 -9.16 14.02
N GLY A 142 23.22 -9.30 14.98
CA GLY A 142 22.87 -9.56 16.38
C GLY A 142 22.11 -10.89 16.49
N ASN A 143 20.86 -10.83 16.97
CA ASN A 143 19.98 -12.00 17.09
C ASN A 143 19.09 -12.23 15.87
N GLU A 144 19.13 -11.34 14.88
CA GLU A 144 18.38 -11.48 13.64
C GLU A 144 19.21 -12.21 12.60
N VAL A 145 18.61 -13.22 11.98
CA VAL A 145 19.27 -14.10 11.03
C VAL A 145 18.42 -14.22 9.79
N GLY A 146 19.03 -13.95 8.63
CA GLY A 146 18.45 -14.22 7.33
C GLY A 146 18.76 -15.65 6.91
N LEU A 147 17.74 -16.42 6.58
CA LEU A 147 17.83 -17.77 6.05
C LEU A 147 17.41 -17.78 4.59
N GLN A 148 18.17 -18.48 3.76
CA GLN A 148 17.81 -18.82 2.39
C GLN A 148 17.38 -20.28 2.33
N LEU A 149 16.26 -20.56 1.67
CA LEU A 149 15.81 -21.94 1.45
C LEU A 149 16.75 -22.60 0.45
N MET A 150 17.25 -23.78 0.81
CA MET A 150 17.94 -24.66 -0.12
C MET A 150 16.91 -25.28 -1.09
N PRO A 151 17.34 -25.82 -2.24
CA PRO A 151 16.42 -26.50 -3.16
C PRO A 151 15.56 -27.54 -2.45
N LEU A 152 14.25 -27.30 -2.40
CA LEU A 152 13.28 -28.16 -1.74
C LEU A 152 12.73 -29.19 -2.72
N THR A 153 12.42 -30.38 -2.23
CA THR A 153 11.57 -31.32 -2.97
C THR A 153 10.15 -30.77 -3.10
N THR A 154 9.37 -31.24 -4.09
CA THR A 154 7.96 -30.82 -4.25
C THR A 154 7.15 -31.01 -2.97
N LYS A 155 7.37 -32.10 -2.23
CA LYS A 155 6.71 -32.35 -0.95
C LYS A 155 7.10 -31.32 0.10
N GLN A 156 8.40 -31.07 0.30
CA GLN A 156 8.87 -30.04 1.24
C GLN A 156 8.38 -28.65 0.85
N HIS A 157 8.28 -28.35 -0.44
CA HIS A 157 7.74 -27.08 -0.90
C HIS A 157 6.25 -26.95 -0.53
N ILE A 158 5.44 -27.99 -0.72
CA ILE A 158 4.04 -28.02 -0.29
C ILE A 158 3.95 -27.85 1.24
N ASP A 159 4.76 -28.58 1.99
CA ASP A 159 4.80 -28.50 3.45
C ASP A 159 5.20 -27.09 3.94
N PHE A 160 6.14 -26.46 3.24
CA PHE A 160 6.59 -25.09 3.53
C PHE A 160 5.46 -24.08 3.32
N VAL A 161 4.79 -24.14 2.18
CA VAL A 161 3.63 -23.29 1.86
C VAL A 161 2.51 -23.50 2.89
N GLN A 162 2.31 -24.74 3.34
CA GLN A 162 1.29 -25.06 4.34
C GLN A 162 1.64 -24.56 5.76
N CYS A 163 2.94 -24.49 6.10
CA CYS A 163 3.40 -23.93 7.38
C CYS A 163 3.42 -22.40 7.40
N THR A 164 3.47 -21.75 6.23
CA THR A 164 3.65 -20.29 6.09
C THR A 164 2.42 -19.62 5.48
N PHE A 165 2.26 -19.67 4.15
CA PHE A 165 1.19 -18.99 3.41
C PHE A 165 -0.23 -19.49 3.74
N ALA A 166 -0.40 -20.79 3.97
CA ALA A 166 -1.72 -21.38 4.23
C ALA A 166 -2.13 -21.32 5.72
N ARG A 167 -1.35 -20.66 6.58
CA ARG A 167 -1.63 -20.63 8.02
C ARG A 167 -2.77 -19.67 8.33
N ALA A 168 -3.81 -20.17 8.99
CA ALA A 168 -5.04 -19.41 9.28
C ALA A 168 -4.79 -18.18 10.17
N ASP A 169 -3.83 -18.24 11.10
CA ASP A 169 -3.52 -17.16 12.05
C ASP A 169 -3.12 -15.85 11.35
N THR A 170 -2.51 -15.95 10.16
CA THR A 170 -2.10 -14.79 9.35
C THR A 170 -3.31 -14.02 8.81
N TRP A 171 -4.42 -14.71 8.56
CA TRP A 171 -5.64 -14.12 8.00
C TRP A 171 -6.56 -13.54 9.09
N ALA A 172 -6.59 -14.17 10.27
CA ALA A 172 -7.42 -13.72 11.39
C ALA A 172 -6.97 -12.35 11.94
N LEU A 173 -5.67 -12.14 12.11
CA LEU A 173 -5.11 -10.87 12.60
C LEU A 173 -5.29 -9.70 11.60
N TRP A 174 -5.42 -10.02 10.30
CA TRP A 174 -5.60 -9.01 9.26
C TRP A 174 -6.99 -8.37 9.33
N GLN A 175 -8.00 -9.13 9.76
CA GLN A 175 -9.37 -8.65 9.87
C GLN A 175 -9.59 -7.69 11.05
N ASP A 176 -8.79 -7.82 12.11
CA ASP A 176 -8.85 -6.92 13.27
C ASP A 176 -8.13 -5.58 13.03
N SER A 177 -7.40 -5.45 11.91
CA SER A 177 -6.62 -4.25 11.58
C SER A 177 -7.37 -3.25 10.72
N PHE A 178 -8.64 -3.49 10.38
CA PHE A 178 -9.44 -2.52 9.63
C PHE A 178 -9.92 -1.40 10.57
N PRO A 179 -9.44 -0.14 10.39
CA PRO A 179 -9.99 0.98 11.13
C PRO A 179 -11.48 1.16 10.80
N GLU A 180 -12.28 1.61 11.75
CA GLU A 180 -13.69 1.93 11.51
C GLU A 180 -13.85 2.89 10.32
N ASP A 181 -14.76 2.54 9.40
CA ASP A 181 -15.03 3.33 8.21
C ASP A 181 -15.57 4.72 8.58
N LYS A 182 -14.92 5.77 8.08
CA LYS A 182 -15.34 7.15 8.25
C LYS A 182 -15.87 7.72 6.94
N PRO A 183 -17.20 7.70 6.69
CA PRO A 183 -17.77 7.92 5.37
C PRO A 183 -17.42 9.30 4.76
N LEU A 184 -17.35 10.35 5.58
CA LEU A 184 -16.99 11.69 5.12
C LEU A 184 -15.50 11.84 4.82
N GLU A 185 -14.62 11.18 5.60
CA GLU A 185 -13.18 11.19 5.34
C GLU A 185 -12.89 10.43 4.03
N SER A 186 -13.53 9.28 3.80
CA SER A 186 -13.40 8.49 2.57
C SER A 186 -13.84 9.27 1.32
N LEU A 187 -14.94 10.03 1.41
CA LEU A 187 -15.39 10.87 0.29
C LEU A 187 -14.37 11.96 -0.07
N LEU A 188 -13.82 12.64 0.96
CA LEU A 188 -12.76 13.63 0.75
C LEU A 188 -11.49 13.02 0.17
N ASP A 189 -11.16 11.79 0.56
CA ASP A 189 -9.98 11.09 0.04
C ASP A 189 -10.15 10.66 -1.42
N ILE A 190 -11.36 10.24 -1.83
CA ILE A 190 -11.70 9.99 -3.24
C ILE A 190 -11.59 11.29 -4.07
N LEU A 191 -12.10 12.41 -3.54
CA LEU A 191 -11.98 13.71 -4.21
C LEU A 191 -10.50 14.10 -4.39
N LYS A 192 -9.70 14.03 -3.31
CA LYS A 192 -8.26 14.31 -3.36
C LYS A 192 -7.54 13.39 -4.36
N LEU A 193 -7.91 12.10 -4.41
CA LEU A 193 -7.35 11.14 -5.36
C LEU A 193 -7.69 11.54 -6.80
N GLY A 194 -8.93 11.92 -7.06
CA GLY A 194 -9.38 12.45 -8.35
C GLY A 194 -8.54 13.64 -8.82
N PHE A 195 -8.34 14.63 -7.94
CA PHE A 195 -7.51 15.80 -8.24
C PHE A 195 -6.02 15.44 -8.41
N ARG A 196 -5.49 14.49 -7.63
CA ARG A 196 -4.11 14.00 -7.78
C ARG A 196 -3.89 13.35 -9.15
N GLY A 197 -4.88 12.60 -9.64
CA GLY A 197 -4.85 12.03 -11.00
C GLY A 197 -4.72 13.09 -12.07
N TYR A 198 -5.50 14.17 -11.98
CA TYR A 198 -5.40 15.30 -12.91
C TYR A 198 -4.05 16.03 -12.87
N ARG A 199 -3.48 16.22 -11.66
CA ARG A 199 -2.16 16.81 -11.52
C ARG A 199 -1.07 15.94 -12.16
N HIS A 200 -1.12 14.63 -11.94
CA HIS A 200 -0.18 13.71 -12.58
C HIS A 200 -0.36 13.67 -14.10
N LEU A 201 -1.60 13.69 -14.60
CA LEU A 201 -1.83 13.80 -16.03
C LEU A 201 -1.21 15.09 -16.61
N ALA A 202 -1.33 16.23 -15.92
CA ALA A 202 -0.72 17.49 -16.35
C ALA A 202 0.82 17.47 -16.37
N GLU A 203 1.45 16.69 -15.48
CA GLU A 203 2.90 16.55 -15.41
C GLU A 203 3.45 15.69 -16.56
N PHE A 204 2.74 14.63 -16.95
CA PHE A 204 3.20 13.66 -17.96
C PHE A 204 2.57 13.82 -19.36
N ALA A 205 1.49 14.60 -19.53
CA ALA A 205 0.78 14.73 -20.80
C ALA A 205 1.58 15.39 -21.94
N PRO A 206 1.30 15.01 -23.21
CA PRO A 206 1.81 15.70 -24.40
C PRO A 206 1.52 17.21 -24.36
N PRO A 207 2.33 18.05 -25.03
CA PRO A 207 2.26 19.51 -24.92
C PRO A 207 0.88 20.12 -25.17
N SER A 208 0.10 19.53 -26.09
CA SER A 208 -1.25 19.95 -26.48
C SER A 208 -2.30 19.78 -25.38
N VAL A 209 -2.12 18.80 -24.49
CA VAL A 209 -3.09 18.48 -23.42
C VAL A 209 -2.71 19.17 -22.10
N LYS A 210 -1.42 19.47 -21.92
CA LYS A 210 -0.85 20.12 -20.73
C LYS A 210 -1.45 21.50 -20.42
N VAL A 211 -1.86 22.26 -21.44
CA VAL A 211 -2.46 23.60 -21.27
C VAL A 211 -3.83 23.53 -20.62
N ILE A 212 -4.67 22.56 -21.02
CA ILE A 212 -6.04 22.40 -20.51
C ILE A 212 -6.03 21.99 -19.03
N PHE A 213 -5.16 21.05 -18.66
CA PHE A 213 -5.09 20.56 -17.27
C PHE A 213 -4.41 21.53 -16.31
N ARG A 214 -3.49 22.38 -16.79
CA ARG A 214 -2.92 23.46 -15.96
C ARG A 214 -4.00 24.44 -15.49
N SER A 215 -4.94 24.81 -16.35
CA SER A 215 -6.05 25.70 -16.00
C SER A 215 -6.99 25.09 -14.94
N LEU A 216 -7.24 23.78 -15.01
CA LEU A 216 -8.02 23.04 -14.01
C LEU A 216 -7.32 22.99 -12.64
N THR A 217 -5.99 22.84 -12.62
CA THR A 217 -5.22 22.84 -11.37
C THR A 217 -5.05 24.23 -10.76
N ALA A 218 -5.03 25.30 -11.56
CA ALA A 218 -4.88 26.67 -11.10
C ALA A 218 -6.12 27.19 -10.37
N PHE A 219 -7.31 26.79 -10.81
CA PHE A 219 -8.59 27.19 -10.19
C PHE A 219 -8.76 26.67 -8.75
N ASN A 220 -8.09 25.58 -8.37
CA ASN A 220 -8.27 24.90 -7.08
C ASN A 220 -7.18 25.21 -6.03
N CYS A 221 -6.20 26.07 -6.35
CA CYS A 221 -5.13 26.41 -5.40
C CYS A 221 -5.61 27.28 -4.24
N LEU A 222 -6.74 28.00 -4.38
CA LEU A 222 -7.32 28.79 -3.28
C LEU A 222 -8.01 27.92 -2.21
N ASP A 223 -8.67 26.82 -2.59
CA ASP A 223 -9.36 25.94 -1.63
C ASP A 223 -8.41 24.99 -0.88
N CYS A 224 -7.26 24.64 -1.48
CA CYS A 224 -6.24 23.85 -0.80
C CYS A 224 -5.68 24.56 0.44
N ILE A 225 -5.60 25.90 0.47
CA ILE A 225 -5.10 26.66 1.63
C ILE A 225 -6.08 26.58 2.81
N VAL A 226 -7.39 26.58 2.54
CA VAL A 226 -8.43 26.52 3.58
C VAL A 226 -8.51 25.11 4.18
N LEU A 227 -8.44 24.07 3.35
CA LEU A 227 -8.44 22.67 3.83
C LEU A 227 -7.14 22.29 4.56
N PHE A 228 -5.98 22.83 4.16
CA PHE A 228 -4.73 22.62 4.90
C PHE A 228 -4.76 23.22 6.31
N ARG A 229 -5.51 24.31 6.51
CA ARG A 229 -5.67 24.97 7.81
C ARG A 229 -6.56 24.15 8.76
N VAL A 230 -7.63 23.55 8.24
CA VAL A 230 -8.52 22.65 9.00
C VAL A 230 -7.80 21.37 9.41
N ALA A 231 -6.98 20.79 8.53
CA ALA A 231 -6.19 19.59 8.84
C ALA A 231 -5.11 19.80 9.92
N ARG A 232 -4.62 21.04 10.10
CA ARG A 232 -3.70 21.38 11.20
C ARG A 232 -4.39 21.52 12.55
N SER A 233 -5.67 21.91 12.56
CA SER A 233 -6.43 22.08 13.81
C SER A 233 -6.80 20.75 14.48
N GLY A 234 -6.78 19.63 13.75
CA GLY A 234 -7.08 18.28 14.28
C GLY A 234 -5.88 17.52 14.88
N LYS A 235 -4.67 18.10 14.90
CA LYS A 235 -3.45 17.47 15.47
C LYS A 235 -2.94 18.13 16.76
N ALA A 236 -3.82 18.82 17.50
CA ALA A 236 -3.48 19.38 18.81
C ALA A 236 -4.29 18.69 19.92
N ALA A 237 -3.91 17.45 20.27
CA ALA A 237 -4.12 16.85 21.60
C ALA A 237 -3.66 15.37 21.60
N ILE A 238 -2.35 15.12 21.63
CA ILE A 238 -1.82 13.90 22.25
C ILE A 238 -0.67 14.37 23.15
N GLN A 239 -0.96 14.41 24.44
CA GLN A 239 -0.04 14.84 25.50
C GLN A 239 0.84 13.65 25.90
N PRO A 240 2.18 13.81 25.98
CA PRO A 240 3.07 12.73 26.38
C PRO A 240 3.20 12.69 27.90
N SER A 241 2.45 11.80 28.54
CA SER A 241 2.72 11.24 29.88
C SER A 241 2.33 9.76 29.76
N ASP A 242 3.22 8.78 29.85
CA ASP A 242 4.04 8.46 31.02
C ASP A 242 5.32 7.72 30.61
N ARG A 243 6.46 8.36 30.83
CA ARG A 243 7.69 7.68 31.25
C ARG A 243 8.06 8.28 32.60
N VAL A 244 8.44 7.40 33.53
CA VAL A 244 8.87 7.65 34.92
C VAL A 244 7.75 7.44 35.94
N MET A 245 7.55 6.18 36.36
CA MET A 245 7.31 5.76 37.75
C MET A 245 7.31 4.22 37.81
N ALA A 246 8.50 3.58 37.81
CA ALA A 246 8.72 2.24 38.40
C ALA A 246 10.20 1.81 38.32
N GLN A 247 11.11 2.67 38.80
CA GLN A 247 12.31 2.19 39.49
C GLN A 247 12.31 2.89 40.84
N ALA A 248 11.71 2.25 41.85
CA ALA A 248 12.00 2.38 43.28
C ALA A 248 10.80 1.84 44.07
N GLN A 249 10.84 0.54 44.42
CA GLN A 249 10.71 0.04 45.80
C GLN A 249 10.35 -1.46 45.79
N GLN A 250 11.33 -2.25 46.26
CA GLN A 250 11.34 -3.70 46.56
C GLN A 250 11.63 -4.67 45.42
#